data_AF-A0A8C4TRD6-F1
#
_entry.id   AF-A0A8C4TRD6-F1
#
_cell.length_a   1.000
_cell.length_b   1.000
_cell.length_c   1.000
_cell.angle_alpha   90.00
_cell.angle_beta   90.00
_cell.angle_gamma   90.00
#
_symmetry.space_group_name_H-M   'P 1'
#
loop_
_entity.id
_entity.type
_entity.pdbx_description
1 polymer ?
#
loop_
_entity_poly.entity_id
_entity_poly.type
_entity_poly.pdbx_seq_one_letter_code
_entity_poly.pdbx_strand_id
1 'polypeptide(L)' 'MVTELDDCCPICLDSWEEASYVMPCLHKFCYTCILRWAENKPECPLCKGRVSSILHLPAVLCLMCPRTPLGLLAPRAHC' A
#
# COMPACT_ATOMS: atom_id res chain seq x y z
N MET A 1 23.58 -9.47 6.87
CA MET A 1 22.49 -9.21 7.83
C MET A 1 21.22 -9.04 7.02
N VAL A 2 20.37 -10.07 7.05
CA VAL A 2 18.97 -10.05 6.56
C VAL A 2 18.16 -9.40 7.70
N THR A 3 17.23 -8.46 7.51
CA THR A 3 16.08 -8.42 6.59
C THR A 3 15.51 -6.98 6.58
N GLU A 4 15.65 -6.22 5.49
CA GLU A 4 14.94 -4.93 5.30
C GLU A 4 13.94 -5.03 4.14
N LEU A 5 13.30 -6.20 3.99
CA LEU A 5 12.39 -6.51 2.87
C LEU A 5 10.98 -6.92 3.33
N ASP A 6 10.71 -6.95 4.65
CA ASP A 6 9.41 -7.39 5.19
C ASP A 6 8.33 -6.31 5.05
N ASP A 7 8.74 -5.05 4.87
CA ASP A 7 7.86 -3.89 4.71
C ASP A 7 7.84 -3.33 3.28
N CYS A 8 8.24 -4.12 2.29
CA CYS A 8 8.24 -3.69 0.89
C CYS A 8 7.13 -4.38 0.09
N CYS A 9 6.51 -3.64 -0.82
CA CYS A 9 5.54 -4.21 -1.75
C CYS A 9 6.26 -5.15 -2.74
N PRO A 10 5.78 -6.38 -2.96
CA PRO A 10 6.45 -7.36 -3.83
C PRO A 10 6.45 -6.98 -5.32
N ILE A 11 5.70 -5.93 -5.70
CA ILE A 11 5.63 -5.44 -7.09
C ILE A 11 6.64 -4.32 -7.35
N CYS A 12 6.72 -3.32 -6.46
CA CYS A 12 7.64 -2.19 -6.62
C CYS A 12 8.93 -2.33 -5.80
N LEU A 13 9.00 -3.30 -4.87
CA LEU A 13 10.09 -3.52 -3.92
C LEU A 13 10.42 -2.26 -3.08
N ASP A 14 9.42 -1.41 -2.90
CA ASP A 14 9.51 -0.12 -2.19
C ASP A 14 8.45 -0.07 -1.06
N SER A 15 8.46 1.03 -0.30
CA SER A 15 7.58 1.29 0.82
C SER A 15 6.09 1.31 0.41
N TRP A 16 5.23 1.00 1.37
CA TRP A 16 3.78 1.01 1.17
C TRP A 16 3.21 2.44 1.20
N GLU A 17 2.93 3.03 0.03
CA GLU A 17 2.24 4.34 -0.02
C GLU A 17 0.71 4.22 0.15
N GLU A 18 0.09 3.19 -0.45
CA GLU A 18 -1.36 2.95 -0.38
C GLU A 18 -1.64 1.45 -0.35
N ALA A 19 -1.79 0.88 0.84
CA ALA A 19 -2.06 -0.55 0.98
C ALA A 19 -3.45 -0.91 0.44
N SER A 20 -3.47 -1.87 -0.47
CA SER A 20 -4.68 -2.39 -1.10
C SER A 20 -4.71 -3.91 -0.99
N TYR A 21 -5.91 -4.47 -0.83
CA TYR A 21 -6.13 -5.89 -0.65
C TYR A 21 -6.90 -6.47 -1.83
N VAL A 22 -6.41 -7.59 -2.35
CA VAL A 22 -7.01 -8.27 -3.50
C VAL A 22 -7.97 -9.36 -3.02
N MET A 23 -9.26 -9.24 -3.33
CA MET A 23 -10.24 -10.28 -3.03
C MET A 23 -10.30 -11.35 -4.14
N PRO A 24 -10.50 -12.63 -3.78
CA PRO A 24 -10.76 -13.18 -2.44
C PRO A 24 -9.51 -13.55 -1.63
N CYS A 25 -8.31 -13.42 -2.21
CA CYS A 25 -7.07 -13.92 -1.60
C CYS A 25 -6.50 -13.07 -0.45
N LEU A 26 -7.02 -11.85 -0.25
CA LEU A 26 -6.62 -10.88 0.77
C LEU A 26 -5.12 -10.52 0.76
N HIS A 27 -4.46 -10.62 -0.39
CA HIS A 27 -3.06 -10.23 -0.54
C HIS A 27 -2.89 -8.71 -0.61
N LYS A 28 -1.90 -8.20 0.12
CA LYS A 28 -1.57 -6.77 0.27
C LYS A 28 -0.58 -6.31 -0.82
N PHE A 29 -0.93 -5.25 -1.53
CA PHE A 29 -0.11 -4.59 -2.57
C PHE A 29 -0.27 -3.07 -2.50
N CYS A 30 0.66 -2.31 -3.08
CA CYS A 30 0.42 -0.88 -3.32
C CYS A 30 -0.73 -0.71 -4.33
N TYR A 31 -1.63 0.24 -4.09
CA TYR A 31 -2.78 0.53 -4.94
C TYR A 31 -2.36 0.76 -6.39
N THR A 32 -1.36 1.61 -6.62
CA THR A 32 -0.79 1.89 -7.95
C THR A 32 -0.21 0.64 -8.61
N CYS A 33 0.42 -0.24 -7.84
CA CYS A 33 1.02 -1.46 -8.33
C CYS A 33 -0.01 -2.50 -8.76
N ILE A 34 -1.02 -2.75 -7.91
CA ILE A 34 -2.08 -3.69 -8.24
C ILE A 34 -2.99 -3.16 -9.34
N LEU A 35 -3.18 -1.84 -9.42
CA LEU A 35 -3.95 -1.20 -10.48
C LEU A 35 -3.31 -1.47 -11.85
N ARG A 36 -2.02 -1.13 -12.00
CA ARG A 36 -1.25 -1.40 -13.24
C ARG A 36 -1.19 -2.88 -13.59
N TRP A 37 -1.10 -3.73 -12.58
CA TRP A 37 -1.13 -5.17 -12.77
C TRP A 37 -2.49 -5.62 -13.30
N ALA A 38 -3.59 -5.20 -12.65
CA ALA A 38 -4.94 -5.55 -13.04
C ALA A 38 -5.33 -5.04 -14.44
N GLU A 39 -4.77 -3.91 -14.89
CA GLU A 39 -4.92 -3.40 -16.27
C GLU A 39 -4.37 -4.37 -17.32
N ASN A 40 -3.27 -5.07 -17.02
CA ASN A 40 -2.73 -6.10 -17.92
C ASN A 40 -3.38 -7.46 -17.69
N LYS A 41 -3.43 -7.88 -16.42
CA LYS A 41 -3.91 -9.18 -15.97
C LYS A 41 -4.63 -9.03 -14.62
N PRO A 42 -5.95 -9.21 -14.57
CA PRO A 42 -6.71 -9.19 -13.32
C PRO A 42 -6.54 -10.50 -12.52
N GLU A 43 -5.29 -10.86 -12.24
CA GLU A 43 -4.87 -12.01 -11.44
C GLU A 43 -3.98 -11.54 -10.29
N CYS A 44 -4.00 -12.23 -9.15
CA CYS A 44 -3.14 -11.90 -8.03
C CYS A 44 -1.70 -12.34 -8.32
N PRO A 45 -0.67 -11.48 -8.18
CA PRO A 45 0.70 -11.87 -8.51
C PRO A 45 1.31 -12.89 -7.52
N LEU A 46 0.74 -13.05 -6.31
CA LEU A 46 1.20 -14.02 -5.31
C LEU A 46 0.60 -15.41 -5.54
N CYS A 47 -0.72 -15.50 -5.72
CA CYS A 47 -1.41 -16.80 -5.82
C CYS A 47 -1.96 -17.11 -7.21
N LYS A 48 -1.81 -16.21 -8.20
CA LYS A 48 -2.44 -16.29 -9.52
C LYS A 48 -3.95 -16.47 -9.50
N GLY A 49 -4.59 -16.15 -8.37
CA GLY A 49 -6.04 -16.18 -8.21
C GLY A 49 -6.70 -15.04 -9.00
N ARG A 50 -7.90 -15.27 -9.54
CA ARG A 50 -8.66 -14.20 -10.21
C ARG A 50 -9.00 -13.10 -9.21
N VAL A 51 -8.69 -11.86 -9.57
CA VAL A 51 -9.07 -10.68 -8.79
C VAL A 51 -10.55 -10.39 -9.05
N SER A 52 -11.38 -10.46 -8.01
CA SER A 52 -12.80 -10.09 -8.09
C SER A 52 -13.04 -8.66 -7.63
N SER A 53 -12.27 -8.17 -6.65
CA SER A 53 -12.38 -6.79 -6.16
C SER A 53 -11.05 -6.37 -5.53
N ILE A 54 -10.75 -5.07 -5.61
CA ILE A 54 -9.57 -4.47 -4.96
C ILE A 54 -10.09 -3.54 -3.87
N LEU A 55 -9.77 -3.86 -2.61
CA LEU A 55 -10.12 -3.05 -1.46
C LEU A 55 -8.95 -2.12 -1.15
N HIS A 56 -9.10 -0.85 -1.47
CA HIS A 56 -8.14 0.17 -1.08
C HIS A 56 -8.41 0.60 0.36
N LEU A 57 -7.42 0.43 1.26
CA LEU A 57 -7.47 0.95 2.63
C LEU A 57 -6.49 2.12 2.73
N PRO A 58 -6.94 3.36 2.49
CA PRO A 58 -6.09 4.51 2.77
C PRO A 58 -5.82 4.51 4.28
N ALA A 59 -4.54 4.59 4.67
CA ALA A 59 -4.08 4.64 6.05
C ALA A 59 -4.50 5.94 6.80
N VAL A 60 -5.54 6.61 6.32
CA VAL A 60 -6.16 7.78 6.93
C VAL A 60 -7.09 7.42 8.09
N LEU A 61 -7.29 6.15 8.42
CA LEU A 61 -7.87 5.78 9.72
C LEU A 61 -6.84 5.81 10.87
N CYS A 62 -5.63 6.33 10.63
CA CYS A 62 -4.81 6.93 11.69
C CYS A 62 -5.17 8.41 11.94
N LEU A 63 -6.38 8.85 11.53
CA LEU A 63 -6.99 10.11 11.99
C LEU A 63 -7.36 10.12 13.49
N MET A 64 -6.95 9.10 14.26
CA MET A 64 -7.02 9.10 15.72
C MET A 64 -5.68 9.47 16.37
N CYS A 65 -4.83 10.25 15.69
CA CYS A 65 -3.75 11.00 16.34
C CYS A 65 -4.23 12.46 16.56
N PRO A 66 -4.87 12.79 17.71
CA PRO A 66 -5.40 14.13 17.98
C PRO A 66 -4.32 15.20 18.28
N ARG A 67 -3.19 15.25 17.54
CA ARG A 67 -2.03 16.09 17.91
C ARG A 67 -1.40 16.96 16.82
N THR A 68 -2.14 17.39 15.79
CA THR A 68 -1.67 18.50 14.95
C THR A 68 -2.74 19.55 14.76
N PRO A 69 -2.82 20.56 15.66
CA PRO A 69 -3.58 21.76 15.37
C PRO A 69 -2.92 22.48 14.18
N LEU A 70 -3.77 22.81 13.23
CA LEU A 70 -3.53 23.64 12.07
C LEU A 70 -2.67 24.87 12.41
N GLY A 71 -1.49 24.97 11.80
CA GLY A 71 -0.71 26.20 11.81
C GLY A 71 0.80 25.99 11.73
N LEU A 72 1.42 26.80 10.87
CA LEU A 72 2.85 27.07 10.77
C LEU A 72 3.70 26.09 9.94
N LEU A 73 3.92 26.52 8.70
CA LEU A 73 5.21 26.50 8.01
C LEU A 73 6.41 26.14 8.91
N ALA A 74 7.07 25.02 8.61
CA ALA A 74 8.50 24.89 8.87
C ALA A 74 9.13 23.90 7.87
N PRO A 75 10.22 24.30 7.19
CA PRO A 75 10.91 23.51 6.19
C PRO A 75 11.89 22.48 6.81
N ARG A 76 12.01 21.34 6.13
CA ARG A 76 13.14 20.39 6.12
C ARG A 76 13.65 19.86 7.48
N ALA A 77 13.23 18.63 7.79
CA ALA A 77 13.93 17.58 8.55
C ALA A 77 13.04 16.32 8.38
N HIS A 78 13.42 15.14 7.88
CA HIS A 78 14.61 14.28 8.00
C HIS A 78 15.15 14.28 9.44
N CYS A 79 14.90 13.29 10.29
CA CYS A 79 14.27 11.97 10.17
C CYS A 79 13.36 11.77 11.39
#